data_AF-A0A1F8TD03-F1
#
_entry.id   AF-A0A1F8TD03-F1
#
_cell.length_a   1.000
_cell.length_b   1.000
_cell.length_c   1.000
_cell.angle_alpha   90.00
_cell.angle_beta   90.00
_cell.angle_gamma   90.00
#
_symmetry.space_group_name_H-M   'P 1'
#
loop_
_entity.id
_entity.type
_entity.pdbx_description
1 polymer ?
#
loop_
_entity_poly.entity_id
_entity_poly.type
_entity_poly.pdbx_seq_one_letter_code
_entity_poly.pdbx_strand_id
1 'polypeptide(L)'
;MTTLRLDPVGGKAIDVAAAVVLDVTFHRRGEALFAEVPSADVPAVVRALAYAGIDAQEARADLLRPSGHIPLVSRDLEPAPSALLASDVVRVHRLSLGQATAEVLRRRFAVFRAPSVAAQVRCRRLLRGDDALLAWERIAWIERARVRVARSRSSMRPIVFDRGALDRRDLRGRAFVSDGALGRWAFG
;
A
#
# COMPACT_ATOMS: atom_id res chain seq x y z
N MET A 1 12.17 -14.68 -1.63
CA MET A 1 11.43 -13.62 -0.91
C MET A 1 11.96 -13.63 0.51
N THR A 2 12.23 -12.47 1.07
CA THR A 2 12.70 -12.27 2.45
C THR A 2 11.67 -11.42 3.17
N THR A 3 11.36 -11.80 4.41
CA THR A 3 10.42 -11.06 5.26
C THR A 3 11.22 -10.19 6.22
N LEU A 4 10.89 -8.90 6.27
CA LEU A 4 11.47 -7.93 7.18
C LEU A 4 10.39 -7.51 8.17
N ARG A 5 10.69 -7.53 9.48
CA ARG A 5 9.92 -6.82 10.49
C ARG A 5 10.30 -5.35 10.45
N LEU A 6 9.30 -4.48 10.48
CA LEU A 6 9.46 -3.04 10.40
C LEU A 6 9.11 -2.40 11.73
N ASP A 7 10.07 -1.70 12.33
CA ASP A 7 9.88 -1.01 13.60
C ASP A 7 10.22 0.49 13.41
N PRO A 8 9.26 1.41 13.60
CA PRO A 8 9.52 2.84 13.45
C PRO A 8 10.40 3.34 14.60
N VAL A 9 11.54 3.94 14.30
CA VAL A 9 12.53 4.40 15.31
C VAL A 9 12.54 5.93 15.42
N GLY A 10 12.48 6.63 14.29
CA GLY A 10 12.54 8.10 14.24
C GLY A 10 11.61 8.73 13.20
N GLY A 11 10.91 7.92 12.42
CA GLY A 11 10.00 8.37 11.37
C GLY A 11 8.97 7.31 10.98
N LYS A 12 7.94 7.73 10.24
CA LYS A 12 6.84 6.89 9.73
C LYS A 12 6.67 7.06 8.21
N ALA A 13 7.71 7.53 7.52
CA ALA A 13 7.68 7.93 6.11
C ALA A 13 7.81 6.73 5.15
N ILE A 14 7.07 5.67 5.40
CA ILE A 14 7.13 4.43 4.60
C ILE A 14 6.77 4.66 3.12
N ASP A 15 5.95 5.65 2.81
CA ASP A 15 5.64 6.06 1.43
C ASP A 15 6.93 6.46 0.68
N VAL A 16 7.85 7.17 1.33
CA VAL A 16 9.13 7.59 0.74
C VAL A 16 10.00 6.38 0.45
N ALA A 17 10.11 5.45 1.39
CA ALA A 17 10.83 4.20 1.18
C ALA A 17 10.20 3.39 0.02
N ALA A 18 8.88 3.30 -0.02
CA ALA A 18 8.13 2.62 -1.08
C ALA A 18 8.25 3.30 -2.44
N ALA A 19 8.60 4.59 -2.51
CA ALA A 19 8.94 5.24 -3.78
C ALA A 19 10.35 4.94 -4.26
N VAL A 20 11.27 4.53 -3.40
CA VAL A 20 12.62 4.14 -3.84
C VAL A 20 12.62 2.71 -4.37
N VAL A 21 11.74 1.86 -3.83
CA VAL A 21 11.66 0.43 -4.15
C VAL A 21 10.54 0.17 -5.16
N LEU A 22 10.77 -0.72 -6.14
CA LEU A 22 9.80 -0.97 -7.20
C LEU A 22 8.59 -1.79 -6.75
N ASP A 23 8.80 -2.86 -5.99
CA ASP A 23 7.75 -3.81 -5.59
C ASP A 23 7.92 -4.24 -4.13
N VAL A 24 6.97 -3.88 -3.28
CA VAL A 24 6.96 -4.30 -1.87
C VAL A 24 5.55 -4.71 -1.46
N THR A 25 5.45 -5.80 -0.71
CA THR A 25 4.19 -6.17 -0.04
C THR A 25 4.33 -5.93 1.44
N PHE A 26 3.54 -5.00 1.98
CA PHE A 26 3.47 -4.73 3.41
C PHE A 26 2.35 -5.54 4.06
N HIS A 27 2.60 -6.03 5.26
CA HIS A 27 1.67 -6.83 6.04
C HIS A 27 1.54 -6.25 7.44
N ARG A 28 0.32 -6.01 7.89
CA ARG A 28 0.00 -5.68 9.27
C ARG A 28 -0.69 -6.88 9.92
N ARG A 29 -0.10 -7.37 11.01
CA ARG A 29 -0.55 -8.53 11.78
C ARG A 29 -0.60 -8.14 13.26
N GLY A 30 -1.82 -7.92 13.77
CA GLY A 30 -1.99 -7.23 15.05
C GLY A 30 -1.32 -5.86 15.02
N GLU A 31 -0.44 -5.60 15.98
CA GLU A 31 0.34 -4.36 16.07
C GLU A 31 1.68 -4.40 15.31
N ALA A 32 2.05 -5.55 14.73
CA ALA A 32 3.32 -5.71 14.02
C ALA A 32 3.18 -5.42 12.53
N LEU A 33 4.22 -4.79 11.97
CA LEU A 33 4.34 -4.48 10.54
C LEU A 33 5.49 -5.28 9.93
N PHE A 34 5.26 -5.81 8.74
CA PHE A 34 6.24 -6.57 7.98
C PHE A 34 6.27 -6.13 6.51
N ALA A 35 7.39 -6.37 5.84
CA ALA A 35 7.54 -6.26 4.40
C ALA A 35 8.07 -7.57 3.80
N GLU A 36 7.41 -8.05 2.75
CA GLU A 36 7.93 -9.10 1.88
C GLU A 36 8.61 -8.46 0.67
N VAL A 37 9.87 -8.81 0.48
CA VAL A 37 10.76 -8.21 -0.53
C VAL A 37 11.48 -9.32 -1.30
N PRO A 38 11.74 -9.17 -2.61
CA PRO A 38 12.67 -10.05 -3.31
C PRO A 38 14.05 -10.04 -2.63
N SER A 39 14.64 -11.22 -2.43
CA SER A 39 15.87 -11.34 -1.62
C SER A 39 17.05 -10.56 -2.19
N ALA A 40 17.08 -10.35 -3.52
CA ALA A 40 18.08 -9.51 -4.20
C ALA A 40 17.94 -8.02 -3.87
N ASP A 41 16.74 -7.55 -3.54
CA ASP A 41 16.44 -6.13 -3.32
C ASP A 41 16.56 -5.73 -1.85
N VAL A 42 16.68 -6.69 -0.92
CA VAL A 42 16.72 -6.46 0.54
C VAL A 42 17.70 -5.36 0.95
N PRO A 43 18.97 -5.33 0.49
CA PRO A 43 19.90 -4.26 0.89
C PRO A 43 19.44 -2.86 0.48
N ALA A 44 18.79 -2.74 -0.67
CA ALA A 44 18.26 -1.46 -1.15
C ALA A 44 17.02 -1.04 -0.34
N VAL A 45 16.12 -1.99 -0.05
CA VAL A 45 14.91 -1.73 0.73
C VAL A 45 15.23 -1.36 2.17
N VAL A 46 16.10 -2.10 2.85
CA VAL A 46 16.54 -1.81 4.22
C VAL A 46 17.14 -0.40 4.30
N ARG A 47 17.98 -0.03 3.33
CA ARG A 47 18.55 1.33 3.27
C ARG A 47 17.47 2.40 3.09
N ALA A 48 16.52 2.19 2.19
CA ALA A 48 15.42 3.13 1.96
C ALA A 48 14.54 3.30 3.20
N LEU A 49 14.25 2.21 3.91
CA LEU A 49 13.49 2.23 5.17
C LEU A 49 14.25 2.94 6.29
N ALA A 50 15.56 2.71 6.41
CA ALA A 50 16.41 3.39 7.38
C ALA A 50 16.39 4.92 7.17
N TYR A 51 16.49 5.40 5.91
CA TYR A 51 16.34 6.83 5.59
C TYR A 51 14.96 7.39 5.93
N ALA A 52 13.92 6.55 5.89
CA ALA A 52 12.56 6.90 6.32
C ALA A 52 12.36 6.83 7.85
N GLY A 53 13.41 6.50 8.62
CA GLY A 53 13.38 6.37 10.08
C GLY A 53 12.74 5.07 10.58
N ILE A 54 12.75 4.03 9.76
CA ILE A 54 12.17 2.71 10.05
C ILE A 54 13.30 1.69 10.07
N ASP A 55 13.48 1.01 11.20
CA ASP A 55 14.37 -0.14 11.29
C ASP A 55 13.71 -1.36 10.62
N ALA A 56 14.52 -2.15 9.92
CA ALA A 56 14.06 -3.28 9.13
C ALA A 56 14.98 -4.47 9.36
N GLN A 57 14.46 -5.47 10.08
CA GLN A 57 15.22 -6.66 10.45
C GLN A 57 14.61 -7.90 9.82
N GLU A 58 15.43 -8.84 9.37
CA GLU A 58 14.92 -10.11 8.87
C GLU A 58 14.14 -10.84 9.97
N ALA A 59 12.94 -11.31 9.62
CA ALA A 59 12.05 -11.96 10.54
C ALA A 59 11.46 -13.23 9.93
N ARG A 60 11.32 -14.26 10.78
CA ARG A 60 10.51 -15.44 10.46
C ARG A 60 9.10 -15.19 10.97
N ALA A 61 8.23 -14.71 10.09
CA ALA A 61 6.82 -14.51 10.39
C ALA A 61 5.96 -15.38 9.46
N ASP A 62 4.92 -16.01 10.01
CA ASP A 62 3.92 -16.67 9.20
C ASP A 62 2.95 -15.62 8.64
N LEU A 63 3.20 -15.21 7.40
CA LEU A 63 2.37 -14.25 6.66
C LEU A 63 1.31 -14.94 5.81
N LEU A 64 1.14 -16.27 5.92
CA LEU A 64 0.16 -17.02 5.15
C LEU A 64 -1.27 -16.52 5.40
N ARG A 65 -2.11 -16.72 4.37
CA ARG A 65 -3.53 -16.36 4.41
C ARG A 65 -4.20 -17.12 5.57
N PRO A 66 -4.80 -16.43 6.55
CA PRO A 66 -5.47 -17.10 7.65
C PRO A 66 -6.60 -17.99 7.14
N SER A 67 -6.57 -19.27 7.51
CA SER A 67 -7.64 -20.22 7.17
C SER A 67 -8.94 -19.82 7.87
N GLY A 68 -10.09 -20.10 7.26
CA GLY A 68 -11.42 -19.77 7.81
C GLY A 68 -11.80 -18.28 7.82
N HIS A 69 -10.90 -17.38 7.38
CA HIS A 69 -11.17 -15.95 7.31
C HIS A 69 -11.76 -15.55 5.96
N ILE A 70 -12.54 -14.47 5.98
CA ILE A 70 -13.12 -13.88 4.78
C ILE A 70 -12.21 -12.76 4.28
N PRO A 71 -11.79 -12.79 3.00
CA PRO A 71 -11.03 -11.71 2.42
C PRO A 71 -11.94 -10.49 2.14
N LEU A 72 -11.40 -9.31 2.39
CA LEU A 72 -12.00 -8.02 2.08
C LEU A 72 -11.07 -7.23 1.16
N VAL A 73 -11.61 -6.55 0.16
CA VAL A 73 -10.88 -5.58 -0.66
C VAL A 73 -11.21 -4.18 -0.19
N SER A 74 -10.19 -3.35 -0.02
CA SER A 74 -10.38 -1.93 0.27
C SER A 74 -10.30 -1.07 -0.99
N ARG A 75 -10.95 0.10 -0.95
CA ARG A 75 -10.83 1.15 -1.97
C ARG A 75 -9.95 2.31 -1.53
N ASP A 76 -9.55 2.33 -0.26
CA ASP A 76 -8.62 3.30 0.32
C ASP A 76 -7.62 2.60 1.26
N LEU A 77 -6.64 3.40 1.70
CA LEU A 77 -5.66 3.04 2.71
C LEU A 77 -6.04 3.60 4.10
N GLU A 78 -7.32 3.83 4.38
CA GLU A 78 -7.70 4.30 5.71
C GLU A 78 -7.42 3.21 6.77
N PRO A 79 -6.81 3.54 7.91
CA PRO A 79 -6.49 2.56 8.94
C PRO A 79 -7.76 1.84 9.42
N ALA A 80 -7.70 0.51 9.41
CA ALA A 80 -8.73 -0.30 10.07
C ALA A 80 -8.21 -0.72 11.46
N PRO A 81 -9.07 -0.80 12.50
CA PRO A 81 -8.62 -1.26 13.81
C PRO A 81 -7.98 -2.65 13.72
N SER A 82 -6.76 -2.80 14.25
CA SER A 82 -6.00 -4.07 14.24
C SER A 82 -6.80 -5.22 14.86
N ALA A 83 -7.52 -4.96 15.95
CA ALA A 83 -8.40 -5.93 16.62
C ALA A 83 -9.54 -6.47 15.74
N LEU A 84 -9.85 -5.80 14.62
CA LEU A 84 -10.90 -6.20 13.70
C LEU A 84 -10.38 -7.18 12.63
N LEU A 85 -9.09 -7.16 12.33
CA LEU A 85 -8.49 -7.88 11.20
C LEU A 85 -7.45 -8.89 11.68
N ALA A 86 -7.50 -10.10 11.14
CA ALA A 86 -6.45 -11.10 11.37
C ALA A 86 -5.21 -10.85 10.49
N SER A 87 -5.41 -10.15 9.37
CA SER A 87 -4.36 -9.73 8.45
C SER A 87 -4.82 -8.52 7.65
N ASP A 88 -3.91 -7.60 7.37
CA ASP A 88 -4.11 -6.49 6.45
C ASP A 88 -2.87 -6.36 5.58
N VAL A 89 -3.02 -6.54 4.27
CA VAL A 89 -1.91 -6.63 3.33
C VAL A 89 -2.06 -5.57 2.26
N VAL A 90 -1.01 -4.78 2.07
CA VAL A 90 -0.94 -3.75 1.03
C VAL A 90 0.23 -4.05 0.11
N ARG A 91 -0.09 -4.38 -1.14
CA ARG A 91 0.90 -4.48 -2.21
C ARG A 91 1.09 -3.10 -2.80
N VAL A 92 2.34 -2.70 -2.97
CA VAL A 92 2.71 -1.39 -3.48
C VAL A 92 3.69 -1.56 -4.62
N HIS A 93 3.43 -0.80 -5.68
CA HIS A 93 4.30 -0.67 -6.83
C HIS A 93 4.50 0.79 -7.15
N ARG A 94 5.74 1.22 -7.37
CA ARG A 94 6.00 2.57 -7.89
C ARG A 94 5.69 2.62 -9.38
N LEU A 95 4.82 3.55 -9.78
CA LEU A 95 4.63 3.81 -11.21
C LEU A 95 5.84 4.53 -11.80
N SER A 96 6.17 4.17 -13.04
CA SER A 96 7.15 4.92 -13.84
C SER A 96 6.70 6.38 -14.03
N LEU A 97 7.65 7.29 -14.25
CA LEU A 97 7.33 8.71 -14.45
C LEU A 97 6.34 8.94 -15.60
N GLY A 98 6.49 8.21 -16.71
CA GLY A 98 5.56 8.29 -17.84
C GLY A 98 4.15 7.84 -17.48
N GLN A 99 4.00 6.73 -16.76
CA GLN A 99 2.69 6.26 -16.28
C GLN A 99 2.08 7.23 -15.27
N ALA A 100 2.89 7.76 -14.34
CA ALA A 100 2.41 8.67 -13.31
C ALA A 100 1.93 10.02 -13.89
N THR A 101 2.70 10.60 -14.81
CA THR A 101 2.31 11.84 -15.49
C THR A 101 1.10 11.61 -16.40
N ALA A 102 1.06 10.47 -17.11
CA ALA A 102 -0.11 10.08 -17.87
C ALA A 102 -1.34 9.96 -16.97
N GLU A 103 -1.26 9.29 -15.82
CA GLU A 103 -2.38 9.14 -14.88
C GLU A 103 -2.90 10.50 -14.36
N VAL A 104 -1.99 11.42 -14.02
CA VAL A 104 -2.34 12.78 -13.57
C VAL A 104 -3.03 13.60 -14.65
N LEU A 105 -2.58 13.45 -15.89
CA LEU A 105 -3.08 14.20 -17.03
C LEU A 105 -4.26 13.49 -17.72
N ARG A 106 -4.50 12.21 -17.42
CA ARG A 106 -5.52 11.37 -18.05
C ARG A 106 -6.90 11.89 -17.64
N ARG A 107 -7.59 12.46 -18.61
CA ARG A 107 -9.02 12.80 -18.47
C ARG A 107 -9.85 11.70 -19.08
N ARG A 108 -10.70 11.08 -18.26
CA ARG A 108 -11.61 10.01 -18.68
C ARG A 108 -12.63 10.47 -19.74
N PHE A 109 -12.84 11.79 -19.93
CA PHE A 109 -13.87 12.35 -20.84
C PHE A 109 -13.55 13.73 -21.47
N ALA A 110 -12.29 14.15 -21.63
CA ALA A 110 -12.04 15.50 -22.18
C ALA A 110 -10.80 15.58 -23.06
N VAL A 111 -10.97 15.24 -24.33
CA VAL A 111 -9.99 15.50 -25.40
C VAL A 111 -9.80 17.02 -25.63
N PHE A 112 -10.74 17.87 -25.17
CA PHE A 112 -10.78 19.30 -25.51
C PHE A 112 -10.63 20.29 -24.34
N ARG A 113 -10.31 19.85 -23.12
CA ARG A 113 -10.13 20.79 -21.99
C ARG A 113 -8.70 20.76 -21.48
N ALA A 114 -8.11 21.93 -21.27
CA ALA A 114 -6.78 22.10 -20.67
C ALA A 114 -6.70 21.47 -19.25
N PRO A 115 -5.58 20.83 -18.87
CA PRO A 115 -5.37 20.28 -17.52
C PRO A 115 -5.64 21.31 -16.42
N SER A 116 -6.19 20.88 -15.29
CA SER A 116 -6.44 21.80 -14.16
C SER A 116 -5.12 22.26 -13.56
N VAL A 117 -5.10 23.44 -12.92
CA VAL A 117 -3.91 23.96 -12.25
C VAL A 117 -3.34 22.94 -11.25
N ALA A 118 -4.21 22.27 -10.48
CA ALA A 118 -3.81 21.23 -9.55
C ALA A 118 -3.12 20.03 -10.23
N ALA A 119 -3.63 19.58 -11.39
CA ALA A 119 -3.01 18.51 -12.16
C ALA A 119 -1.65 18.94 -12.74
N GLN A 120 -1.54 20.19 -13.21
CA GLN A 120 -0.28 20.74 -13.69
C GLN A 120 0.77 20.83 -12.57
N VAL A 121 0.38 21.30 -11.38
CA VAL A 121 1.27 21.36 -10.20
C VAL A 121 1.74 19.96 -9.81
N ARG A 122 0.84 18.98 -9.73
CA ARG A 122 1.21 17.57 -9.44
C ARG A 122 2.17 17.00 -10.50
N CYS A 123 1.89 17.25 -11.78
CA CYS A 123 2.76 16.83 -12.87
C CYS A 123 4.16 17.44 -12.76
N ARG A 124 4.26 18.74 -12.44
CA ARG A 124 5.56 19.41 -12.21
C ARG A 124 6.34 18.79 -11.05
N ARG A 125 5.67 18.45 -9.93
CA ARG A 125 6.33 17.78 -8.80
C ARG A 125 6.88 16.41 -9.19
N LEU A 126 6.11 15.61 -9.93
CA LEU A 126 6.58 14.33 -10.47
C LEU A 126 7.80 14.51 -11.38
N LEU A 127 7.76 15.48 -12.32
CA LEU A 127 8.85 15.75 -13.26
C LEU A 127 10.13 16.26 -12.58
N ARG A 128 10.00 16.94 -11.43
CA ARG A 128 11.15 17.39 -10.61
C ARG A 128 11.71 16.30 -9.69
N GLY A 129 10.99 15.19 -9.50
CA GLY A 129 11.34 14.18 -8.52
C GLY A 129 10.96 14.55 -7.08
N ASP A 130 10.18 15.62 -6.87
CA ASP A 130 9.69 16.06 -5.56
C ASP A 130 8.55 15.16 -5.02
N ASP A 131 8.04 14.25 -5.86
CA ASP A 131 6.96 13.33 -5.51
C ASP A 131 7.02 12.08 -6.41
N ALA A 132 6.31 11.03 -6.01
CA ALA A 132 6.11 9.84 -6.81
C ALA A 132 4.69 9.29 -6.63
N LEU A 133 4.22 8.55 -7.63
CA LEU A 133 2.90 7.93 -7.61
C LEU A 133 3.03 6.44 -7.36
N LEU A 134 2.37 5.97 -6.31
CA LEU A 134 2.29 4.56 -5.94
C LEU A 134 0.97 3.98 -6.46
N ALA A 135 1.08 2.86 -7.16
CA ALA A 135 -0.04 1.96 -7.41
C ALA A 135 -0.12 0.95 -6.28
N TRP A 136 -1.32 0.66 -5.78
CA TRP A 136 -1.47 -0.25 -4.66
C TRP A 136 -2.74 -1.11 -4.75
N GLU A 137 -2.71 -2.22 -4.03
CA GLU A 137 -3.86 -3.08 -3.76
C GLU A 137 -3.85 -3.44 -2.28
N ARG A 138 -5.03 -3.37 -1.64
CA ARG A 138 -5.20 -3.72 -0.23
C ARG A 138 -6.20 -4.85 -0.07
N ILE A 139 -5.75 -5.93 0.55
CA ILE A 139 -6.58 -7.07 0.92
C ILE A 139 -6.44 -7.28 2.42
N ALA A 140 -7.56 -7.37 3.11
CA ALA A 140 -7.61 -7.69 4.53
C ALA A 140 -8.33 -9.02 4.76
N TRP A 141 -8.05 -9.70 5.86
CA TRP A 141 -8.70 -10.93 6.26
C TRP A 141 -9.36 -10.75 7.61
N ILE A 142 -10.63 -11.13 7.69
CA ILE A 142 -11.46 -10.95 8.87
C ILE A 142 -12.18 -12.24 9.24
N GLU A 143 -12.39 -12.46 10.53
CA GLU A 143 -13.27 -13.52 11.02
C GLU A 143 -14.70 -13.32 10.47
N ARG A 144 -15.33 -14.40 10.00
CA ARG A 144 -16.67 -14.32 9.41
C ARG A 144 -17.71 -13.63 10.31
N ALA A 145 -17.63 -13.86 11.62
CA ALA A 145 -18.53 -13.25 12.61
C ALA A 145 -18.40 -11.71 12.68
N ARG A 146 -17.22 -11.15 12.35
CA ARG A 146 -16.92 -9.71 12.48
C ARG A 146 -17.16 -8.91 11.20
N VAL A 147 -17.49 -9.55 10.07
CA VAL A 147 -17.69 -8.88 8.78
C VAL A 147 -18.73 -7.74 8.84
N ARG A 148 -19.83 -7.93 9.56
CA ARG A 148 -20.88 -6.90 9.70
C ARG A 148 -20.34 -5.64 10.40
N VAL A 149 -19.48 -5.82 11.40
CA VAL A 149 -18.84 -4.73 12.15
C VAL A 149 -17.81 -3.99 11.29
N ALA A 150 -17.00 -4.71 10.50
CA ALA A 150 -16.09 -4.07 9.57
C ALA A 150 -16.83 -3.22 8.53
N ARG A 151 -17.92 -3.76 7.94
CA ARG A 151 -18.71 -3.05 6.92
C ARG A 151 -19.30 -1.72 7.40
N SER A 152 -19.57 -1.57 8.69
CA SER A 152 -20.06 -0.30 9.25
C SER A 152 -18.94 0.68 9.62
N ARG A 153 -17.69 0.22 9.70
CA ARG A 153 -16.55 1.01 10.20
C ARG A 153 -15.46 1.25 9.16
N SER A 154 -15.47 0.57 8.01
CA SER A 154 -14.49 0.73 6.94
C SER A 154 -15.12 0.66 5.55
N SER A 155 -14.39 1.16 4.55
CA SER A 155 -14.76 1.12 3.13
C SER A 155 -14.57 -0.26 2.49
N MET A 156 -14.18 -1.27 3.28
CA MET A 156 -13.82 -2.60 2.80
C MET A 156 -15.05 -3.43 2.40
N ARG A 157 -14.90 -4.21 1.33
CA ARG A 157 -15.96 -5.06 0.79
C ARG A 157 -15.54 -6.53 0.77
N PRO A 158 -16.37 -7.45 1.27
CA PRO A 158 -16.04 -8.86 1.27
C PRO A 158 -16.02 -9.44 -0.15
N ILE A 159 -15.02 -10.27 -0.44
CA ILE A 159 -15.02 -11.13 -1.62
C ILE A 159 -15.61 -12.48 -1.21
N VAL A 160 -16.83 -12.75 -1.68
CA VAL A 160 -17.57 -13.98 -1.32
C VAL A 160 -17.55 -15.01 -2.47
N PHE A 161 -17.59 -14.55 -3.72
CA PHE A 161 -17.83 -15.43 -4.88
C PHE A 161 -16.63 -15.57 -5.83
N ASP A 162 -15.78 -14.55 -5.96
CA ASP A 162 -14.62 -14.56 -6.88
C ASP A 162 -13.30 -14.70 -6.10
N ARG A 163 -13.02 -15.89 -5.55
CA ARG A 163 -11.74 -16.11 -4.85
C ARG A 163 -10.53 -15.97 -5.76
N GLY A 164 -10.68 -16.22 -7.06
CA GLY A 164 -9.63 -15.99 -8.06
C GLY A 164 -9.24 -14.52 -8.19
N ALA A 165 -10.08 -13.58 -7.76
CA ALA A 165 -9.71 -12.17 -7.68
C ALA A 165 -8.55 -11.89 -6.70
N LEU A 166 -8.31 -12.74 -5.71
CA LEU A 166 -7.22 -12.54 -4.72
C LEU A 166 -5.83 -12.72 -5.31
N ASP A 167 -5.74 -13.47 -6.40
CA ASP A 167 -4.47 -13.82 -7.05
C ASP A 167 -4.19 -12.93 -8.26
N ARG A 168 -5.20 -12.20 -8.75
CA ARG A 168 -5.02 -11.15 -9.77
C ARG A 168 -4.32 -9.98 -9.07
N ARG A 169 -3.01 -9.78 -9.32
CA ARG A 169 -2.27 -8.60 -8.85
C ARG A 169 -2.81 -7.33 -9.52
N ASP A 170 -3.95 -6.87 -9.05
CA ASP A 170 -4.70 -5.79 -9.68
C ASP A 170 -4.54 -4.53 -8.83
N LEU A 171 -3.40 -3.86 -9.02
CA LEU A 171 -3.01 -2.64 -8.33
C LEU A 171 -3.90 -1.47 -8.81
N ARG A 172 -5.11 -1.38 -8.27
CA ARG A 172 -6.14 -0.41 -8.67
C ARG A 172 -6.05 0.93 -7.95
N GLY A 173 -5.53 0.94 -6.73
CA GLY A 173 -5.39 2.14 -5.92
C GLY A 173 -4.25 3.04 -6.40
N ARG A 174 -4.38 4.35 -6.19
CA ARG A 174 -3.35 5.35 -6.48
C ARG A 174 -3.14 6.21 -5.24
N ALA A 175 -1.89 6.48 -4.89
CA ALA A 175 -1.56 7.40 -3.80
C ALA A 175 -0.25 8.12 -4.11
N PHE A 176 -0.21 9.44 -3.92
CA PHE A 176 1.06 10.17 -3.98
C PHE A 176 1.83 9.95 -2.69
N VAL A 177 3.15 9.90 -2.78
CA VAL A 177 4.01 9.76 -1.60
C VAL A 177 3.80 10.92 -0.63
N SER A 178 3.62 12.13 -1.17
CA SER A 178 3.34 13.31 -0.36
C SER A 178 1.99 13.27 0.37
N ASP A 179 1.05 12.39 -0.01
CA ASP A 179 -0.22 12.23 0.70
C ASP A 179 -0.05 11.41 1.99
N GLY A 180 1.04 10.64 2.15
CA GLY A 180 1.36 9.87 3.37
C GLY A 180 0.33 8.78 3.72
N ALA A 181 -0.41 8.28 2.73
CA ALA A 181 -1.52 7.36 2.95
C ALA A 181 -1.04 5.97 3.42
N LEU A 182 0.10 5.51 2.92
CA LEU A 182 0.67 4.22 3.34
C LEU A 182 1.19 4.29 4.77
N GLY A 183 1.84 5.40 5.15
CA GLY A 183 2.30 5.63 6.53
C GLY A 183 1.16 5.69 7.54
N ARG A 184 0.06 6.36 7.20
CA ARG A 184 -1.16 6.34 8.04
C ARG A 184 -1.70 4.93 8.19
N TRP A 185 -1.87 4.19 7.09
CA TRP A 185 -2.31 2.81 7.14
C TRP A 185 -1.42 1.93 8.04
N ALA A 186 -0.10 2.08 7.90
CA ALA A 186 0.89 1.25 8.58
C ALA A 186 0.99 1.53 10.08
N PHE A 187 0.84 2.80 10.49
CA PHE A 187 1.22 3.25 11.84
C PHE A 187 0.18 4.12 12.56
N GLY A 188 -1.04 4.19 12.03
CA GLY A 188 -2.18 4.94 12.57
C GLY A 188 -3.38 4.05 12.92
#